data_AF-A0A1J3E2K6-F1
#
_entry.id   AF-A0A1J3E2K6-F1
#
_cell.length_a   1.000
_cell.length_b   1.000
_cell.length_c   1.000
_cell.angle_alpha   90.00
_cell.angle_beta   90.00
_cell.angle_gamma   90.00
#
_symmetry.space_group_name_H-M   'P 1'
#
loop_
_entity.id
_entity.type
_entity.pdbx_description
1 polymer ?
#
loop_
_entity_poly.entity_id
_entity_poly.type
_entity_poly.pdbx_seq_one_letter_code
_entity_poly.pdbx_strand_id
1 'polypeptide(L)'
;DIAIPHPTYFHPQTDEDIASWQIKIMNKPRQILVSFAGGARPDDTNSIRSTLIEQCISLSSDDPCLFLDCTNGSCKNPKNVIDLFQDSEFCLQPPGDSATRRSVFDSLITGCIPVIFNPYTA
;
A
#
# COMPACT_ATOMS: atom_id res chain seq x y z
N ASP A 1 -1.39 -16.27 -22.90
CA ASP A 1 -1.63 -16.13 -21.46
C ASP A 1 -2.25 -14.79 -21.13
N ILE A 2 -3.28 -14.78 -20.28
CA ILE A 2 -3.90 -13.56 -19.75
C ILE A 2 -3.48 -13.48 -18.28
N ALA A 3 -2.66 -12.48 -17.94
CA ALA A 3 -2.36 -12.18 -16.55
C ALA A 3 -3.56 -11.45 -15.94
N ILE A 4 -4.28 -12.13 -15.05
CA ILE A 4 -5.38 -11.51 -14.29
C ILE A 4 -4.77 -10.90 -13.02
N PRO A 5 -4.88 -9.58 -12.79
CA PRO A 5 -4.39 -8.96 -11.57
C PRO A 5 -5.14 -9.50 -10.35
N HIS A 6 -4.52 -9.39 -9.17
CA HIS A 6 -5.19 -9.80 -7.93
C HIS A 6 -6.47 -8.98 -7.73
N PRO A 7 -7.58 -9.58 -7.27
CA PRO A 7 -8.79 -8.84 -6.93
C PRO A 7 -8.48 -7.75 -5.91
N THR A 8 -8.88 -6.51 -6.22
CA THR A 8 -8.67 -5.32 -5.37
C THR A 8 -9.91 -5.01 -4.57
N TYR A 9 -9.85 -3.99 -3.71
CA TYR A 9 -11.05 -3.49 -3.02
C TYR A 9 -11.95 -2.60 -3.87
N PHE A 10 -11.58 -2.38 -5.14
CA PHE A 10 -12.29 -1.50 -6.05
C PHE A 10 -13.14 -2.32 -7.02
N HIS A 11 -14.46 -2.23 -6.85
CA HIS A 11 -15.46 -2.98 -7.63
C HIS A 11 -16.52 -2.01 -8.19
N PRO A 12 -16.18 -1.15 -9.17
CA PRO A 12 -17.14 -0.27 -9.81
C PRO A 12 -18.19 -1.08 -10.58
N GLN A 13 -19.43 -0.60 -10.64
CA GLN A 13 -20.51 -1.23 -11.40
C GLN A 13 -20.71 -0.57 -12.76
N THR A 14 -20.35 0.71 -12.90
CA THR A 14 -20.49 1.46 -14.15
C THR A 14 -19.24 2.28 -14.50
N ASP A 15 -19.18 2.76 -15.73
CA ASP A 15 -18.10 3.64 -16.18
C ASP A 15 -18.13 4.99 -15.44
N GLU A 16 -19.31 5.46 -15.02
CA GLU A 16 -19.46 6.66 -14.18
C GLU A 16 -18.86 6.47 -12.79
N ASP A 17 -18.93 5.28 -12.19
CA ASP A 17 -18.24 4.97 -10.93
C ASP A 17 -16.72 5.10 -11.09
N ILE A 18 -16.19 4.61 -12.22
CA ILE A 18 -14.75 4.71 -12.55
C ILE A 18 -14.35 6.18 -12.72
N ALA A 19 -15.08 6.94 -13.53
CA ALA A 19 -14.79 8.35 -13.78
C ALA A 19 -14.85 9.18 -12.47
N SER A 20 -15.86 8.93 -11.64
CA SER A 20 -16.02 9.59 -10.34
C SER A 20 -14.86 9.28 -9.40
N TRP A 21 -14.42 8.02 -9.37
CA TRP A 21 -13.26 7.59 -8.59
C TRP A 21 -11.96 8.25 -9.07
N GLN A 22 -11.72 8.28 -10.38
CA GLN A 22 -10.54 8.94 -10.95
C GLN A 22 -10.50 10.43 -10.58
N ILE A 23 -11.61 11.15 -10.72
CA ILE A 23 -11.71 12.57 -10.33
C ILE A 23 -11.42 12.74 -8.83
N LYS A 24 -11.98 11.87 -7.97
CA LYS A 24 -11.72 11.89 -6.53
C LYS A 24 -10.23 11.73 -6.23
N ILE A 25 -9.57 10.73 -6.80
CA ILE A 25 -8.17 10.41 -6.51
C ILE A 25 -7.20 11.45 -7.10
N MET A 26 -7.49 12.00 -8.29
CA MET A 26 -6.67 13.05 -8.90
C MET A 26 -6.66 14.35 -8.09
N ASN A 27 -7.76 14.68 -7.41
CA ASN A 27 -7.89 15.92 -6.62
C ASN A 27 -7.59 15.73 -5.13
N LYS A 28 -7.19 14.54 -4.70
CA LYS A 28 -6.99 14.22 -3.30
C LYS A 28 -5.66 14.81 -2.79
N PRO A 29 -5.65 15.71 -1.80
CA PRO A 29 -4.40 16.15 -1.18
C PRO A 29 -3.78 14.99 -0.40
N ARG A 30 -2.48 14.76 -0.62
CA ARG A 30 -1.69 13.71 0.05
C ARG A 30 -0.85 14.35 1.13
N GLN A 31 -1.16 14.05 2.39
CA GLN A 31 -0.48 14.62 3.56
C GLN A 31 0.60 13.68 4.10
N ILE A 32 0.60 12.42 3.65
CA ILE A 32 1.55 11.40 4.05
C ILE A 32 2.52 11.19 2.89
N LEU A 33 3.82 11.34 3.14
CA LEU A 33 4.82 11.12 2.09
C LEU A 33 4.96 9.62 1.81
N VAL A 34 5.14 8.83 2.86
CA VAL A 34 5.37 7.39 2.75
C VAL A 34 4.39 6.65 3.63
N SER A 35 3.86 5.52 3.18
CA SER A 35 3.13 4.61 4.05
C SER A 35 3.51 3.16 3.84
N PHE A 36 3.28 2.37 4.88
CA PHE A 36 3.41 0.92 4.82
C PHE A 36 2.22 0.23 5.48
N ALA A 37 1.50 -0.58 4.70
CA ALA A 37 0.53 -1.54 5.23
C ALA A 37 1.18 -2.93 5.25
N GLY A 38 1.51 -3.41 6.45
CA GLY A 38 2.20 -4.69 6.57
C GLY A 38 2.20 -5.25 7.98
N GLY A 39 2.74 -6.46 8.11
CA GLY A 39 3.02 -7.08 9.39
C GLY A 39 4.40 -7.73 9.35
N ALA A 40 5.09 -7.68 10.47
CA ALA A 40 6.34 -8.41 10.66
C ALA A 40 6.10 -9.92 10.53
N ARG A 41 7.12 -10.66 10.11
CA ARG A 41 7.10 -12.13 10.12
C ARG A 41 7.70 -12.58 11.45
N PRO A 42 6.93 -13.24 12.34
CA PRO A 42 7.44 -13.67 13.65
C PRO A 42 8.70 -14.56 13.54
N ASP A 43 8.78 -15.35 12.47
CA ASP A 43 9.86 -16.31 12.24
C ASP A 43 11.04 -15.72 11.45
N ASP A 44 10.98 -14.45 11.04
CA ASP A 44 12.01 -13.78 10.23
C ASP A 44 12.17 -12.30 10.61
N THR A 45 12.90 -12.07 11.70
CA THR A 45 13.20 -10.73 12.21
C THR A 45 14.10 -9.92 11.28
N ASN A 46 14.88 -10.59 10.43
CA ASN A 46 15.76 -9.94 9.45
C ASN A 46 15.07 -9.66 8.11
N SER A 47 13.75 -9.89 8.01
CA SER A 47 13.00 -9.57 6.81
C SER A 47 13.02 -8.06 6.56
N ILE A 48 13.12 -7.66 5.29
CA ILE A 48 12.99 -6.25 4.88
C ILE A 48 11.69 -5.62 5.42
N ARG A 49 10.63 -6.41 5.61
CA ARG A 49 9.36 -5.92 6.20
C ARG A 49 9.57 -5.43 7.63
N SER A 50 10.31 -6.18 8.45
CA SER A 50 10.62 -5.81 9.83
C SER A 50 11.44 -4.51 9.86
N THR A 51 12.48 -4.41 9.01
CA THR A 51 13.29 -3.19 8.89
C THR A 51 12.46 -1.98 8.46
N LEU A 52 11.56 -2.13 7.49
CA LEU A 52 10.68 -1.03 7.05
C LEU A 52 9.70 -0.59 8.15
N ILE A 53 9.19 -1.52 8.96
CA ILE A 53 8.32 -1.21 10.10
C ILE A 53 9.10 -0.42 11.15
N GLU A 54 10.28 -0.91 11.53
CA GLU A 54 11.13 -0.25 12.52
C GLU A 54 11.50 1.15 12.07
N GLN A 55 11.95 1.31 10.82
CA GLN A 55 12.27 2.62 10.26
C GLN A 55 11.05 3.54 10.26
N CYS A 56 9.91 3.09 9.73
CA CYS A 56 8.68 3.89 9.66
C CYS A 56 8.20 4.40 11.03
N ILE A 57 8.27 3.55 12.06
CA ILE A 57 7.86 3.90 13.43
C ILE A 57 8.91 4.76 14.15
N SER A 58 10.20 4.59 13.82
CA SER A 58 11.30 5.32 14.45
C SER A 58 11.48 6.76 13.96
N LEU A 59 10.90 7.10 12.81
CA LEU A 59 11.00 8.44 12.23
C LEU A 59 10.26 9.47 13.10
N SER A 60 10.89 10.64 13.28
CA SER A 60 10.33 11.75 14.05
C SER A 60 9.14 12.40 13.34
N SER A 61 8.38 13.22 14.06
CA SER A 61 7.18 13.94 13.59
C SER A 61 7.34 14.81 12.33
N ASP A 62 8.57 15.02 11.86
CA ASP A 62 8.90 15.78 10.65
C ASP A 62 9.01 14.90 9.38
N ASP A 63 9.01 13.57 9.51
CA ASP A 63 9.12 12.61 8.40
C ASP A 63 7.87 11.71 8.36
N PRO A 64 6.89 11.97 7.48
CA PRO A 64 5.56 11.39 7.60
C PRO A 64 5.53 9.99 6.98
N CYS A 65 6.14 9.02 7.66
CA CYS A 65 5.86 7.61 7.40
C CYS A 65 4.67 7.14 8.24
N LEU A 66 3.57 6.75 7.60
CA LEU A 66 2.42 6.17 8.31
C LEU A 66 2.40 4.65 8.17
N PHE A 67 2.49 3.96 9.30
CA PHE A 67 2.42 2.51 9.38
C PHE A 67 1.00 2.02 9.75
N LEU A 68 0.47 1.08 8.96
CA LEU A 68 -0.75 0.32 9.26
C LEU A 68 -0.39 -1.13 9.56
N ASP A 69 -0.54 -1.52 10.84
CA ASP A 69 -0.24 -2.87 11.31
C ASP A 69 -1.31 -3.88 10.88
N CYS A 70 -0.96 -4.77 9.95
CA CYS A 70 -1.82 -5.83 9.42
C CYS A 70 -1.90 -7.10 10.27
N THR A 71 -1.14 -7.24 11.36
CA THR A 71 -1.02 -8.50 12.14
C THR A 71 -2.37 -9.00 12.67
N ASN A 72 -3.22 -8.08 13.14
CA ASN A 72 -4.56 -8.38 13.65
C ASN A 72 -5.66 -8.34 12.56
N GLY A 73 -5.27 -8.43 11.29
CA GLY A 73 -6.21 -8.43 10.16
C GLY A 73 -6.78 -7.05 9.79
N SER A 74 -6.22 -5.95 10.30
CA SER A 74 -6.66 -4.57 9.97
C SER A 74 -6.70 -4.31 8.46
N CYS A 75 -5.77 -4.91 7.71
CA CYS A 75 -5.66 -4.79 6.25
C CYS A 75 -6.65 -5.67 5.47
N LYS A 76 -7.45 -6.49 6.17
CA LYS A 76 -8.64 -7.16 5.60
C LYS A 76 -9.84 -6.23 5.53
N ASN A 77 -9.82 -5.11 6.26
CA ASN A 77 -10.82 -4.06 6.13
C ASN A 77 -10.42 -3.15 4.96
N PRO A 78 -11.23 -3.08 3.88
CA PRO A 78 -10.97 -2.23 2.73
C PRO A 78 -10.73 -0.78 3.11
N LYS A 79 -11.51 -0.26 4.07
CA LYS A 79 -11.47 1.14 4.47
C LYS A 79 -10.10 1.55 4.99
N ASN A 80 -9.47 0.73 5.82
CA ASN A 80 -8.17 1.05 6.42
C ASN A 80 -7.07 1.19 5.36
N VAL A 81 -7.05 0.28 4.37
CA VAL A 81 -6.04 0.27 3.30
C VAL A 81 -6.29 1.41 2.32
N ILE A 82 -7.54 1.60 1.90
CA ILE A 82 -7.91 2.67 0.96
C ILE A 82 -7.68 4.05 1.57
N ASP A 83 -8.03 4.26 2.86
CA ASP A 83 -7.79 5.53 3.53
C ASP A 83 -6.30 5.83 3.66
N LEU A 84 -5.49 4.84 4.06
CA LEU A 84 -4.03 4.99 4.10
C LEU A 84 -3.46 5.37 2.73
N PHE A 85 -3.77 4.60 1.69
CA PHE A 85 -3.13 4.77 0.38
C PHE A 85 -3.66 6.01 -0.36
N GLN A 86 -4.93 6.39 -0.24
CA GLN A 86 -5.42 7.61 -0.90
C GLN A 86 -4.81 8.89 -0.27
N ASP A 87 -4.36 8.83 0.98
CA ASP A 87 -3.74 9.95 1.69
C ASP A 87 -2.19 9.98 1.53
N SER A 88 -1.59 8.92 0.94
CA SER A 88 -0.13 8.73 0.83
C SER A 88 0.40 8.97 -0.57
N GLU A 89 1.60 9.55 -0.72
CA GLU A 89 2.28 9.70 -2.01
C GLU A 89 2.99 8.41 -2.47
N PHE A 90 3.79 7.82 -1.58
CA PHE A 90 4.53 6.57 -1.82
C PHE A 90 4.05 5.46 -0.89
N CYS A 91 3.79 4.27 -1.46
CA CYS A 91 3.32 3.11 -0.71
C CYS A 91 4.36 1.99 -0.81
N LEU A 92 4.92 1.59 0.32
CA LEU A 92 5.96 0.56 0.37
C LEU A 92 5.36 -0.83 0.06
N GLN A 93 5.94 -1.52 -0.93
CA GLN A 93 5.52 -2.84 -1.40
C GLN A 93 6.71 -3.82 -1.34
N PRO A 94 7.15 -4.22 -0.13
CA PRO A 94 8.19 -5.23 0.01
C PRO A 94 7.75 -6.60 -0.52
N PRO A 95 8.71 -7.46 -0.90
CA PRO A 95 8.43 -8.74 -1.54
C PRO A 95 7.58 -9.66 -0.67
N GLY A 96 6.86 -10.51 -1.37
CA GLY A 96 5.83 -11.38 -0.82
C GLY A 96 5.84 -12.76 -1.44
N ASP A 97 4.72 -13.47 -1.29
CA ASP A 97 4.52 -14.81 -1.87
C ASP A 97 4.30 -14.71 -3.40
N SER A 98 3.91 -13.54 -3.91
CA SER A 98 3.83 -13.23 -5.34
C SER A 98 4.46 -11.87 -5.63
N ALA A 99 4.95 -11.70 -6.87
CA ALA A 99 5.55 -10.45 -7.34
C ALA A 99 4.55 -9.28 -7.42
N THR A 100 3.26 -9.58 -7.63
CA THR A 100 2.19 -8.58 -7.75
C THR A 100 1.00 -8.95 -6.86
N ARG A 101 1.07 -8.61 -5.57
CA ARG A 101 -0.04 -8.84 -4.61
C ARG A 101 -1.15 -7.80 -4.79
N ARG A 102 -2.34 -8.09 -4.26
CA ARG A 102 -3.48 -7.16 -4.17
C ARG A 102 -3.08 -5.73 -3.78
N SER A 103 -2.24 -5.58 -2.75
CA SER A 103 -1.77 -4.29 -2.22
C SER A 103 -1.09 -3.40 -3.28
N VAL A 104 -0.38 -3.99 -4.25
CA VAL A 104 0.25 -3.24 -5.35
C VAL A 104 -0.80 -2.61 -6.26
N PHE A 105 -1.89 -3.34 -6.53
CA PHE A 105 -2.99 -2.82 -7.35
C PHE A 105 -3.86 -1.84 -6.57
N ASP A 106 -4.11 -2.09 -5.28
CA ASP A 106 -4.81 -1.14 -4.41
C ASP A 106 -4.07 0.21 -4.38
N SER A 107 -2.74 0.22 -4.29
CA SER A 107 -1.96 1.47 -4.32
C SER A 107 -2.11 2.22 -5.65
N LEU A 108 -2.02 1.51 -6.78
CA LEU A 108 -2.23 2.10 -8.10
C LEU A 108 -3.63 2.71 -8.25
N ILE A 109 -4.67 2.00 -7.80
CA ILE A 109 -6.07 2.44 -7.89
C ILE A 109 -6.33 3.68 -7.01
N THR A 110 -5.67 3.80 -5.86
CA THR A 110 -5.75 4.98 -4.99
C THR A 110 -4.76 6.08 -5.36
N GLY A 111 -4.01 5.92 -6.47
CA GLY A 111 -3.00 6.87 -6.94
C GLY A 111 -1.77 7.00 -6.03
N CYS A 112 -1.51 6.03 -5.16
CA CYS A 112 -0.29 5.94 -4.37
C CYS A 112 0.79 5.22 -5.17
N ILE A 113 1.98 5.81 -5.27
CA ILE A 113 3.08 5.30 -6.09
C ILE A 113 3.69 4.06 -5.38
N PRO A 114 3.59 2.85 -5.96
CA PRO A 114 4.16 1.66 -5.33
C PRO A 114 5.69 1.71 -5.37
N VAL A 115 6.32 1.62 -4.19
CA VAL A 115 7.77 1.45 -4.05
C VAL A 115 8.07 -0.03 -3.88
N ILE A 116 8.61 -0.66 -4.93
CA ILE A 116 8.85 -2.09 -4.98
C ILE A 116 10.29 -2.36 -4.54
N PHE A 117 10.46 -3.35 -3.66
CA PHE A 117 11.79 -3.79 -3.19
C PHE A 117 12.13 -5.12 -3.85
N ASN A 118 13.24 -5.17 -4.58
CA ASN A 118 13.71 -6.39 -5.22
C ASN A 118 15.24 -6.45 -5.08
N PRO A 119 15.83 -7.56 -4.59
CA PRO A 119 17.27 -7.68 -4.40
C PRO A 119 18.09 -7.57 -5.70
N TYR A 120 17.44 -7.65 -6.87
CA TYR A 120 18.07 -7.49 -8.18
C TYR A 120 17.89 -6.09 -8.78
N THR A 121 17.33 -5.16 -8.01
CA THR A 121 17.21 -3.74 -8.36
C THR A 121 17.81 -2.91 -7.22
N ALA A 122 18.46 -1.81 -7.55
CA ALA A 122 19.37 -1.02 -6.70
C ALA A 122 18.92 -0.77 -5.26
#